data_AF-A0AAN4MXX3-F1
#
_entry.id   AF-A0AAN4MXX3-F1
#
_cell.length_a   1.000
_cell.length_b   1.000
_cell.length_c   1.000
_cell.angle_alpha   90.00
_cell.angle_beta   90.00
_cell.angle_gamma   90.00
#
_symmetry.space_group_name_H-M   'P 1'
#
loop_
_entity.id
_entity.type
_entity.pdbx_description
1 polymer ?
#
loop_
_entity_poly.entity_id
_entity_poly.type
_entity_poly.pdbx_seq_one_letter_code
_entity_poly.pdbx_strand_id
1 'polypeptide(L)'
;MENYIVSARKYRPSTFESVVGQRALTTTLKNAIATQKLAHAYLFCGPRGVGKTTCARIFAKTINCMNLTADGEACNECESCVAFNEQRSYNIHELDAASNNSVDDIRQLVEQVRIPPQIGKYKVYIIDEVHMLSASAFNAFLKTLEEPPRHAIFILATTEKHKILPTILSRCQIYDFNRISVDDTVNHLTYVASKEGITAEPEALNVIALKADGGMRDALSIFDQVVSFTGGNITYKSVIENLNVLDYEYYFRLTDCFLENKVSDALLLFNDVLNKGFDGSHFITGLSSHFRDLLVSKDAATLQLLEVGAGIRQRYQEQAQKCALPFLYRAMKLCNDCDMNYRASKNKRLLVELTLIQVAQLTVEGDDGSGGRGPKQAIKPVFTQPAAAQQPQVAPIASPSQSMNAATPVAPQAVSQQVGSFPAVNVRPGGAVSPSGAMPDAVRMAQFKEEKKIPVMKKSSLGLSIKHPQKEEEQRGAGVVHTAQVSTQQIEEDFIFNERDLNYYWQEYAGRMPIEQKAIAMRMQNMRLSLLNDTTFEVVVDNEIVAKDFTALIPGIQAYLRGSLKNRKVTMTVRVSEATENVRAVSRVEKFQMMAQKNNALLQLKEEFGLELY
;
A
#
# COMPACT_ATOMS: atom_id res chain seq x y z
N MET A 1 -18.45 -10.01 40.66
CA MET A 1 -18.14 -10.33 39.26
C MET A 1 -16.64 -10.54 39.19
N GLU A 2 -16.17 -11.67 38.67
CA GLU A 2 -14.75 -11.82 38.38
C GLU A 2 -14.40 -10.98 37.15
N ASN A 3 -13.22 -10.37 37.13
CA ASN A 3 -12.81 -9.54 36.00
C ASN A 3 -12.56 -10.43 34.78
N TYR A 4 -13.29 -10.21 33.69
CA TYR A 4 -13.05 -10.90 32.43
C TYR A 4 -11.66 -10.54 31.87
N ILE A 5 -10.77 -11.53 31.76
CA ILE A 5 -9.42 -11.36 31.23
C ILE A 5 -9.33 -12.11 29.90
N VAL A 6 -9.18 -11.34 28.83
CA VAL A 6 -8.88 -11.80 27.45
C VAL A 6 -7.80 -12.90 27.46
N SER A 7 -8.00 -13.98 26.71
CA SER A 7 -7.11 -15.15 26.63
C SER A 7 -5.69 -14.77 26.25
N ALA A 8 -5.52 -13.79 25.36
CA ALA A 8 -4.23 -13.20 24.99
C ALA A 8 -3.43 -12.56 26.16
N ARG A 9 -4.08 -12.35 27.32
CA ARG A 9 -3.46 -11.98 28.61
C ARG A 9 -3.48 -13.13 29.62
N LYS A 10 -4.58 -13.90 29.71
CA LYS A 10 -4.74 -15.05 30.63
C LYS A 10 -3.72 -16.16 30.37
N TYR A 11 -3.47 -16.47 29.08
CA TYR A 11 -2.55 -17.51 28.61
C TYR A 11 -1.18 -16.97 28.18
N ARG A 12 -0.78 -15.77 28.61
CA ARG A 12 0.56 -15.24 28.31
C ARG A 12 1.63 -16.17 28.93
N PRO A 13 2.56 -16.74 28.13
CA PRO A 13 3.63 -17.61 28.63
C PRO A 13 4.39 -17.03 29.83
N SER A 14 4.60 -17.86 30.85
CA SER A 14 5.25 -17.50 32.13
C SER A 14 6.60 -18.22 32.34
N THR A 15 6.85 -19.26 31.54
CA THR A 15 8.07 -20.09 31.50
C THR A 15 8.55 -20.27 30.07
N PHE A 16 9.82 -20.68 29.88
CA PHE A 16 10.36 -20.89 28.54
C PHE A 16 9.71 -22.06 27.80
N GLU A 17 9.39 -23.15 28.49
CA GLU A 17 8.65 -24.28 27.92
C GLU A 17 7.27 -23.87 27.36
N SER A 18 6.58 -22.92 28.03
CA SER A 18 5.27 -22.43 27.58
C SER A 18 5.30 -21.53 26.32
N VAL A 19 6.47 -21.25 25.75
CA VAL A 19 6.61 -20.40 24.54
C VAL A 19 6.46 -21.25 23.26
N VAL A 20 5.30 -21.12 22.63
CA VAL A 20 4.95 -21.80 21.37
C VAL A 20 5.88 -21.38 20.21
N GLY A 21 6.29 -22.34 19.37
CA GLY A 21 7.01 -22.12 18.11
C GLY A 21 8.51 -21.75 18.21
N GLN A 22 9.00 -21.24 19.34
CA GLN A 22 10.34 -20.61 19.44
C GLN A 22 11.43 -21.50 20.09
N ARG A 23 11.30 -22.83 20.02
CA ARG A 23 12.13 -23.80 20.78
C ARG A 23 13.64 -23.53 20.69
N ALA A 24 14.19 -23.29 19.51
CA ALA A 24 15.62 -23.02 19.31
C ALA A 24 16.12 -21.77 20.04
N LEU A 25 15.32 -20.69 20.06
CA LEU A 25 15.65 -19.45 20.78
C LEU A 25 15.59 -19.69 22.29
N THR A 26 14.53 -20.35 22.79
CA THR A 26 14.38 -20.63 24.22
C THR A 26 15.51 -21.51 24.77
N THR A 27 15.91 -22.56 24.05
CA THR A 27 17.07 -23.39 24.41
C THR A 27 18.37 -22.58 24.42
N THR A 28 18.56 -21.67 23.46
CA THR A 28 19.76 -20.81 23.42
C THR A 28 19.81 -19.85 24.61
N LEU A 29 18.67 -19.26 25.01
CA LEU A 29 18.58 -18.39 26.18
C LEU A 29 18.78 -19.17 27.50
N LYS A 30 18.19 -20.36 27.64
CA LYS A 30 18.46 -21.28 28.77
C LYS A 30 19.96 -21.59 28.89
N ASN A 31 20.62 -21.93 27.78
CA ASN A 31 22.05 -22.23 27.74
C ASN A 31 22.93 -21.02 28.11
N ALA A 32 22.56 -19.81 27.69
CA ALA A 32 23.27 -18.58 28.07
C ALA A 32 23.20 -18.31 29.59
N ILE A 33 22.04 -18.56 30.21
CA ILE A 33 21.87 -18.47 31.67
C ILE A 33 22.67 -19.56 32.39
N ALA A 34 22.52 -20.83 31.98
CA ALA A 34 23.20 -21.97 32.60
C ALA A 34 24.73 -21.87 32.55
N THR A 35 25.29 -21.32 31.46
CA THR A 35 26.73 -21.07 31.31
C THR A 35 27.20 -19.73 31.89
N GLN A 36 26.29 -18.93 32.45
CA GLN A 36 26.52 -17.56 32.96
C GLN A 36 27.13 -16.59 31.92
N LYS A 37 27.02 -16.90 30.62
CA LYS A 37 27.53 -16.08 29.51
C LYS A 37 26.45 -15.11 29.03
N LEU A 38 26.06 -14.20 29.92
CA LEU A 38 25.11 -13.14 29.62
C LEU A 38 25.79 -11.98 28.88
N ALA A 39 25.15 -11.50 27.81
CA ALA A 39 25.53 -10.27 27.13
C ALA A 39 24.95 -9.05 27.87
N HIS A 40 25.53 -7.87 27.63
CA HIS A 40 25.00 -6.60 28.15
C HIS A 40 23.78 -6.10 27.38
N ALA A 41 23.63 -6.48 26.10
CA ALA A 41 22.52 -6.08 25.25
C ALA A 41 22.03 -7.23 24.35
N TYR A 42 20.72 -7.41 24.32
CA TYR A 42 19.97 -8.38 23.52
C TYR A 42 19.02 -7.62 22.58
N LEU A 43 18.88 -8.07 21.33
CA LEU A 43 17.92 -7.52 20.38
C LEU A 43 17.01 -8.63 19.84
N PHE A 44 15.74 -8.58 20.23
CA PHE A 44 14.70 -9.51 19.83
C PHE A 44 13.93 -8.92 18.63
N CYS A 45 14.23 -9.43 17.44
CA CYS A 45 13.61 -9.02 16.18
C CYS A 45 12.50 -10.00 15.79
N GLY A 46 11.49 -9.56 15.05
CA GLY A 46 10.51 -10.45 14.42
C GLY A 46 9.08 -9.89 14.41
N PRO A 47 8.11 -10.56 13.75
CA PRO A 47 6.76 -10.05 13.58
C PRO A 47 6.04 -9.69 14.90
N ARG A 48 4.89 -9.02 14.79
CA ARG A 48 4.05 -8.78 15.98
C ARG A 48 3.43 -10.10 16.46
N GLY A 49 3.08 -10.18 17.75
CA GLY A 49 2.37 -11.33 18.31
C GLY A 49 3.17 -12.63 18.50
N VAL A 50 4.39 -12.76 17.96
CA VAL A 50 5.25 -13.98 18.06
C VAL A 50 5.92 -14.20 19.43
N GLY A 51 5.62 -13.36 20.42
CA GLY A 51 6.06 -13.53 21.81
C GLY A 51 7.32 -12.76 22.26
N LYS A 52 7.89 -11.87 21.44
CA LYS A 52 9.14 -11.11 21.75
C LYS A 52 9.21 -10.57 23.20
N THR A 53 8.28 -9.68 23.57
CA THR A 53 8.20 -9.05 24.90
C THR A 53 7.95 -10.07 26.02
N THR A 54 7.21 -11.14 25.72
CA THR A 54 6.94 -12.20 26.70
C THR A 54 8.22 -12.99 26.99
N CYS A 55 8.98 -13.34 25.95
CA CYS A 55 10.28 -13.98 26.07
C CYS A 55 11.28 -13.08 26.82
N ALA A 56 11.28 -11.76 26.55
CA ALA A 56 12.10 -10.78 27.28
C ALA A 56 11.78 -10.76 28.78
N ARG A 57 10.49 -10.81 29.15
CA ARG A 57 10.02 -10.89 30.54
C ARG A 57 10.43 -12.19 31.22
N ILE A 58 10.29 -13.33 30.55
CA ILE A 58 10.72 -14.65 31.07
C ILE A 58 12.25 -14.67 31.28
N PHE A 59 13.01 -14.12 30.33
CA PHE A 59 14.47 -14.04 30.40
C PHE A 59 14.93 -13.14 31.55
N ALA A 60 14.38 -11.92 31.68
CA ALA A 60 14.66 -11.00 32.79
C ALA A 60 14.36 -11.61 34.17
N LYS A 61 13.22 -12.30 34.30
CA LYS A 61 12.81 -13.03 35.51
C LYS A 61 13.77 -14.18 35.85
N THR A 62 14.20 -14.95 34.84
CA THR A 62 15.06 -16.13 35.05
C THR A 62 16.50 -15.73 35.39
N ILE A 63 17.03 -14.65 34.81
CA ILE A 63 18.35 -14.09 35.13
C ILE A 63 18.47 -13.67 36.60
N ASN A 64 17.41 -13.08 37.17
CA ASN A 64 17.37 -12.63 38.57
C ASN A 64 16.79 -13.68 39.54
N CYS A 65 16.57 -14.91 39.09
CA CYS A 65 16.08 -15.99 39.93
C CYS A 65 17.19 -16.49 40.87
N MET A 66 16.89 -16.68 42.15
CA MET A 66 17.88 -17.14 43.14
C MET A 66 18.14 -18.64 43.03
N ASN A 67 17.07 -19.42 42.94
CA ASN A 67 17.10 -20.87 42.72
C ASN A 67 16.59 -21.14 41.30
N LEU A 68 17.45 -21.61 40.40
CA LEU A 68 17.01 -22.10 39.09
C LEU A 68 16.67 -23.59 39.19
N THR A 69 15.69 -24.02 38.42
CA THR A 69 15.37 -25.45 38.23
C THR A 69 16.46 -26.15 37.40
N ALA A 70 16.51 -27.48 37.43
CA ALA A 70 17.45 -28.26 36.63
C ALA A 70 17.33 -27.95 35.12
N ASP A 71 16.11 -27.68 34.67
CA ASP A 71 15.75 -27.34 33.28
C ASP A 71 16.00 -25.86 32.92
N GLY A 72 16.74 -25.12 33.76
CA GLY A 72 17.16 -23.75 33.50
C GLY A 72 16.04 -22.70 33.59
N GLU A 73 14.99 -22.95 34.38
CA GLU A 73 13.84 -22.05 34.54
C GLU A 73 13.76 -21.41 35.93
N ALA A 74 12.97 -20.34 36.02
CA ALA A 74 12.72 -19.62 37.26
C ALA A 74 11.80 -20.42 38.21
N CYS A 75 12.21 -20.61 39.46
CA CYS A 75 11.45 -21.40 40.46
C CYS A 75 10.07 -20.83 40.83
N ASN A 76 9.74 -19.59 40.46
CA ASN A 76 8.53 -18.85 40.87
C ASN A 76 8.39 -18.52 42.37
N GLU A 77 9.02 -19.29 43.26
CA GLU A 77 8.90 -19.19 44.72
C GLU A 77 9.84 -18.16 45.37
N CYS A 78 11.03 -17.90 44.81
CA CYS A 78 11.97 -16.97 45.43
C CYS A 78 11.48 -15.51 45.34
N GLU A 79 11.87 -14.67 46.30
CA GLU A 79 11.39 -13.28 46.42
C GLU A 79 11.43 -12.49 45.10
N SER A 80 12.52 -12.59 44.34
CA SER A 80 12.68 -11.94 43.03
C SER A 80 11.60 -12.34 42.00
N CYS A 81 11.21 -13.62 41.99
CA CYS A 81 10.16 -14.12 41.11
C CYS A 81 8.77 -13.67 41.56
N VAL A 82 8.50 -13.74 42.87
CA VAL A 82 7.24 -13.29 43.47
C VAL A 82 7.06 -11.79 43.23
N ALA A 83 8.08 -10.98 43.52
CA ALA A 83 8.11 -9.54 43.27
C ALA A 83 7.91 -9.17 41.79
N PHE A 84 8.39 -9.98 40.85
CA PHE A 84 8.15 -9.77 39.43
C PHE A 84 6.71 -10.15 39.01
N ASN A 85 6.19 -11.28 39.50
CA ASN A 85 4.81 -11.71 39.25
C ASN A 85 3.79 -10.67 39.79
N GLU A 86 4.08 -10.10 40.97
CA GLU A 86 3.31 -9.05 41.64
C GLU A 86 3.57 -7.63 41.08
N GLN A 87 4.39 -7.50 40.03
CA GLN A 87 4.78 -6.23 39.39
C GLN A 87 5.50 -5.20 40.30
N ARG A 88 5.95 -5.58 41.51
CA ARG A 88 6.69 -4.73 42.47
C ARG A 88 8.23 -4.81 42.34
N SER A 89 8.76 -5.37 41.24
CA SER A 89 10.20 -5.56 41.07
C SER A 89 10.92 -4.30 40.58
N TYR A 90 11.62 -3.61 41.47
CA TYR A 90 12.46 -2.43 41.17
C TYR A 90 13.71 -2.73 40.32
N ASN A 91 13.94 -3.98 39.92
CA ASN A 91 15.14 -4.40 39.17
C ASN A 91 14.83 -4.83 37.72
N ILE A 92 13.55 -4.79 37.30
CA ILE A 92 13.15 -5.08 35.91
C ILE A 92 12.24 -3.95 35.43
N HIS A 93 12.81 -3.04 34.64
CA HIS A 93 12.10 -1.92 34.03
C HIS A 93 11.58 -2.33 32.66
N GLU A 94 10.33 -1.99 32.35
CA GLU A 94 9.69 -2.21 31.05
C GLU A 94 9.25 -0.86 30.49
N LEU A 95 9.79 -0.48 29.33
CA LEU A 95 9.53 0.78 28.66
C LEU A 95 9.01 0.51 27.25
N ASP A 96 7.81 0.99 26.95
CA ASP A 96 7.29 1.02 25.57
C ASP A 96 7.87 2.25 24.85
N ALA A 97 8.68 2.03 23.81
CA ALA A 97 9.27 3.11 23.04
C ALA A 97 8.26 3.84 22.13
N ALA A 98 7.06 3.30 21.91
CA ALA A 98 6.01 4.01 21.17
C ALA A 98 5.40 5.16 21.99
N SER A 99 5.30 5.01 23.32
CA SER A 99 4.82 6.07 24.23
C SER A 99 5.94 6.93 24.84
N ASN A 100 7.15 6.38 25.00
CA ASN A 100 8.29 7.05 25.64
C ASN A 100 9.43 7.26 24.64
N ASN A 101 9.14 7.95 23.52
CA ASN A 101 10.07 8.12 22.40
C ASN A 101 11.04 9.31 22.53
N SER A 102 10.93 10.10 23.59
CA SER A 102 11.66 11.36 23.73
C SER A 102 13.11 11.15 24.14
N VAL A 103 13.93 12.19 23.96
CA VAL A 103 15.32 12.19 24.39
C VAL A 103 15.44 12.18 25.91
N ASP A 104 14.46 12.78 26.60
CA ASP A 104 14.50 13.00 28.04
C ASP A 104 14.05 11.77 28.83
N ASP A 105 13.12 10.97 28.30
CA ASP A 105 12.78 9.64 28.85
C ASP A 105 14.02 8.72 28.86
N ILE A 106 14.75 8.71 27.74
CA ILE A 106 15.98 7.92 27.61
C ILE A 106 17.14 8.49 28.44
N ARG A 107 17.23 9.81 28.63
CA ARG A 107 18.20 10.41 29.59
C ARG A 107 17.92 9.94 31.03
N GLN A 108 16.66 10.01 31.47
CA GLN A 108 16.25 9.52 32.79
C GLN A 108 16.55 8.03 32.97
N LEU A 109 16.30 7.21 31.93
CA LEU A 109 16.66 5.79 31.93
C LEU A 109 18.18 5.59 32.07
N VAL A 110 18.99 6.35 31.32
CA VAL A 110 20.47 6.31 31.38
C VAL A 110 21.03 6.75 32.74
N GLU A 111 20.38 7.69 33.42
CA GLU A 111 20.70 8.05 34.80
C GLU A 111 20.35 6.91 35.78
N GLN A 112 19.16 6.32 35.65
CA GLN A 112 18.73 5.18 36.48
C GLN A 112 19.61 3.93 36.28
N VAL A 113 20.19 3.71 35.10
CA VAL A 113 21.12 2.61 34.78
C VAL A 113 22.37 2.65 35.66
N ARG A 114 22.85 3.84 36.03
CA ARG A 114 24.05 4.02 36.87
C ARG A 114 23.85 3.53 38.31
N ILE A 115 22.60 3.47 38.78
CA ILE A 115 22.25 3.05 40.13
C ILE A 115 22.24 1.51 40.20
N PRO A 116 23.02 0.88 41.10
CA PRO A 116 23.08 -0.58 41.24
C PRO A 116 21.74 -1.18 41.72
N PRO A 117 21.43 -2.44 41.39
CA PRO A 117 20.24 -3.12 41.86
C PRO A 117 20.22 -3.23 43.38
N GLN A 118 19.03 -3.12 43.98
CA GLN A 118 18.86 -3.21 45.43
C GLN A 118 18.64 -4.66 45.89
N ILE A 119 18.11 -5.52 45.00
CA ILE A 119 17.80 -6.93 45.26
C ILE A 119 18.17 -7.72 43.99
N GLY A 120 18.77 -8.90 44.14
CA GLY A 120 19.22 -9.71 43.00
C GLY A 120 20.58 -9.30 42.44
N LYS A 121 20.88 -9.71 41.20
CA LYS A 121 22.22 -9.55 40.58
C LYS A 121 22.25 -8.51 39.46
N TYR A 122 21.16 -8.38 38.72
CA TYR A 122 21.10 -7.57 37.50
C TYR A 122 19.92 -6.61 37.51
N LYS A 123 20.10 -5.43 36.92
CA LYS A 123 19.05 -4.45 36.64
C LYS A 123 18.74 -4.53 35.15
N VAL A 124 17.56 -5.06 34.82
CA VAL A 124 17.18 -5.41 33.44
C VAL A 124 16.25 -4.33 32.88
N TYR A 125 16.52 -3.91 31.66
CA TYR A 125 15.77 -2.88 30.93
C TYR A 125 15.19 -3.49 29.66
N ILE A 126 13.89 -3.77 29.67
CA ILE A 126 13.13 -4.21 28.51
C ILE A 126 12.62 -2.96 27.79
N ILE A 127 13.03 -2.76 26.53
CA ILE A 127 12.56 -1.66 25.68
C ILE A 127 11.81 -2.26 24.50
N ASP A 128 10.48 -2.18 24.51
CA ASP A 128 9.64 -2.75 23.44
C ASP A 128 9.43 -1.75 22.28
N GLU A 129 9.25 -2.30 21.08
CA GLU A 129 9.20 -1.61 19.78
C GLU A 129 10.22 -0.47 19.64
N VAL A 130 11.47 -0.73 20.03
CA VAL A 130 12.58 0.25 20.13
C VAL A 130 12.82 1.06 18.85
N HIS A 131 12.39 0.59 17.68
CA HIS A 131 12.45 1.32 16.41
C HIS A 131 11.60 2.61 16.40
N MET A 132 10.72 2.80 17.39
CA MET A 132 9.90 4.01 17.58
C MET A 132 10.64 5.14 18.32
N LEU A 133 11.83 4.88 18.89
CA LEU A 133 12.64 5.93 19.54
C LEU A 133 13.07 7.00 18.52
N SER A 134 13.05 8.27 18.96
CA SER A 134 13.61 9.37 18.17
C SER A 134 15.12 9.19 17.93
N ALA A 135 15.63 9.64 16.77
CA ALA A 135 17.05 9.51 16.42
C ALA A 135 18.00 10.18 17.44
N SER A 136 17.54 11.26 18.08
CA SER A 136 18.23 11.92 19.19
C SER A 136 18.23 11.09 20.48
N ALA A 137 17.14 10.39 20.79
CA ALA A 137 17.08 9.44 21.91
C ALA A 137 18.00 8.22 21.68
N PHE A 138 18.00 7.66 20.46
CA PHE A 138 18.97 6.61 20.07
C PHE A 138 20.43 7.04 20.28
N ASN A 139 20.79 8.26 19.87
CA ASN A 139 22.14 8.79 20.05
C ASN A 139 22.52 9.04 21.52
N ALA A 140 21.55 9.36 22.39
CA ALA A 140 21.76 9.42 23.84
C ALA A 140 21.99 8.02 24.44
N PHE A 141 21.28 7.01 23.93
CA PHE A 141 21.36 5.63 24.40
C PHE A 141 22.67 4.92 23.98
N LEU A 142 23.22 5.22 22.80
CA LEU A 142 24.43 4.59 22.26
C LEU A 142 25.61 4.53 23.24
N LYS A 143 25.89 5.62 23.96
CA LYS A 143 26.99 5.67 24.95
C LYS A 143 26.83 4.64 26.08
N THR A 144 25.58 4.31 26.42
CA THR A 144 25.25 3.38 27.50
C THR A 144 25.21 1.92 27.01
N LEU A 145 25.02 1.71 25.71
CA LEU A 145 25.26 0.43 25.04
C LEU A 145 26.76 0.19 24.75
N GLU A 146 27.55 1.25 24.60
CA GLU A 146 29.01 1.20 24.43
C GLU A 146 29.74 0.89 25.73
N GLU A 147 29.39 1.57 26.84
CA GLU A 147 30.01 1.39 28.16
C GLU A 147 28.97 1.03 29.25
N PRO A 148 28.29 -0.12 29.14
CA PRO A 148 27.26 -0.54 30.10
C PRO A 148 27.85 -0.91 31.47
N PRO A 149 27.22 -0.52 32.60
CA PRO A 149 27.58 -1.02 33.92
C PRO A 149 27.44 -2.54 34.00
N ARG A 150 28.33 -3.22 34.75
CA ARG A 150 28.35 -4.70 34.85
C ARG A 150 27.05 -5.33 35.38
N HIS A 151 26.22 -4.56 36.08
CA HIS A 151 24.91 -4.99 36.58
C HIS A 151 23.76 -4.72 35.60
N ALA A 152 23.96 -3.96 34.53
CA ALA A 152 22.90 -3.57 33.60
C ALA A 152 22.78 -4.56 32.44
N ILE A 153 21.55 -4.98 32.12
CA ILE A 153 21.24 -5.79 30.94
C ILE A 153 20.10 -5.14 30.16
N PHE A 154 20.30 -4.90 28.88
CA PHE A 154 19.29 -4.35 27.97
C PHE A 154 18.68 -5.48 27.13
N ILE A 155 17.34 -5.50 27.03
CA ILE A 155 16.60 -6.38 26.12
C ILE A 155 15.71 -5.49 25.25
N LEU A 156 16.18 -5.24 24.04
CA LEU A 156 15.49 -4.42 23.05
C LEU A 156 14.60 -5.34 22.21
N ALA A 157 13.36 -4.94 21.93
CA ALA A 157 12.46 -5.68 21.03
C ALA A 157 11.98 -4.79 19.87
N THR A 158 11.79 -5.39 18.68
CA THR A 158 11.33 -4.65 17.49
C THR A 158 10.61 -5.55 16.48
N THR A 159 9.58 -5.02 15.82
CA THR A 159 9.03 -5.56 14.57
C THR A 159 9.91 -5.27 13.35
N GLU A 160 10.67 -4.17 13.36
CA GLU A 160 11.34 -3.64 12.17
C GLU A 160 12.86 -3.54 12.37
N LYS A 161 13.54 -4.69 12.23
CA LYS A 161 15.01 -4.82 12.29
C LYS A 161 15.76 -3.82 11.40
N HIS A 162 15.20 -3.48 10.24
CA HIS A 162 15.80 -2.59 9.25
C HIS A 162 15.73 -1.08 9.63
N LYS A 163 14.90 -0.70 10.61
CA LYS A 163 14.84 0.67 11.16
C LYS A 163 15.88 0.91 12.25
N ILE A 164 16.52 -0.15 12.77
CA ILE A 164 17.53 -0.05 13.84
C ILE A 164 18.88 0.38 13.25
N LEU A 165 19.53 1.35 13.89
CA LEU A 165 20.85 1.82 13.48
C LEU A 165 21.89 0.68 13.50
N PRO A 166 22.73 0.52 12.47
CA PRO A 166 23.78 -0.50 12.44
C PRO A 166 24.75 -0.46 13.64
N THR A 167 24.93 0.71 14.25
CA THR A 167 25.73 0.94 15.47
C THR A 167 25.14 0.32 16.73
N ILE A 168 23.84 -0.03 16.72
CA ILE A 168 23.15 -0.78 17.78
C ILE A 168 23.18 -2.27 17.44
N LEU A 169 22.95 -2.62 16.18
CA LEU A 169 23.02 -4.00 15.68
C LEU A 169 24.39 -4.64 15.93
N SER A 170 25.49 -3.89 15.84
CA SER A 170 26.85 -4.37 16.11
C SER A 170 27.17 -4.60 17.59
N ARG A 171 26.29 -4.18 18.52
CA ARG A 171 26.49 -4.23 19.97
C ARG A 171 25.48 -5.10 20.71
N CYS A 172 24.38 -5.47 20.06
CA CYS A 172 23.38 -6.36 20.63
C CYS A 172 23.56 -7.79 20.12
N GLN A 173 23.39 -8.80 20.97
CA GLN A 173 23.20 -10.17 20.50
C GLN A 173 21.80 -10.27 19.87
N ILE A 174 21.74 -10.54 18.57
CA ILE A 174 20.48 -10.56 17.81
C ILE A 174 19.82 -11.94 17.88
N TYR A 175 18.53 -11.96 18.20
CA TYR A 175 17.67 -13.14 18.18
C TYR A 175 16.47 -12.86 17.28
N ASP A 176 16.38 -13.55 16.15
CA ASP A 176 15.30 -13.39 15.18
C ASP A 176 14.17 -14.41 15.46
N PHE A 177 13.00 -13.91 15.85
CA PHE A 177 11.78 -14.67 16.11
C PHE A 177 11.02 -14.91 14.80
N ASN A 178 10.78 -16.18 14.49
CA ASN A 178 10.02 -16.59 13.31
C ASN A 178 8.51 -16.45 13.56
N ARG A 179 7.71 -16.46 12.48
CA ARG A 179 6.26 -16.69 12.58
C ARG A 179 6.01 -18.06 13.22
N ILE A 180 4.98 -18.15 14.06
CA ILE A 180 4.53 -19.43 14.62
C ILE A 180 3.78 -20.20 13.52
N SER A 181 3.96 -21.52 13.43
CA SER A 181 3.30 -22.32 12.40
C SER A 181 1.78 -22.37 12.59
N VAL A 182 1.04 -22.66 11.51
CA VAL A 182 -0.42 -22.85 11.58
C VAL A 182 -0.75 -24.01 12.53
N ASP A 183 -0.02 -25.13 12.42
CA ASP A 183 -0.23 -26.31 13.28
C ASP A 183 0.08 -26.03 14.76
N ASP A 184 1.19 -25.37 15.09
CA ASP A 184 1.51 -24.94 16.46
C ASP A 184 0.40 -24.03 17.03
N THR A 185 -0.17 -23.16 16.18
CA THR A 185 -1.24 -22.24 16.55
C THR A 185 -2.55 -22.99 16.80
N VAL A 186 -2.96 -23.89 15.91
CA VAL A 186 -4.15 -24.75 16.09
C VAL A 186 -4.03 -25.62 17.33
N ASN A 187 -2.85 -26.21 17.58
CA ASN A 187 -2.59 -27.00 18.79
C ASN A 187 -2.75 -26.16 20.07
N HIS A 188 -2.24 -24.92 20.09
CA HIS A 188 -2.39 -24.04 21.25
C HIS A 188 -3.84 -23.55 21.44
N LEU A 189 -4.56 -23.22 20.36
CA LEU A 189 -5.98 -22.87 20.43
C LEU A 189 -6.84 -24.03 20.91
N THR A 190 -6.51 -25.27 20.50
CA THR A 190 -7.18 -26.50 20.98
C THR A 190 -6.95 -26.68 22.48
N TYR A 191 -5.72 -26.46 22.96
CA TYR A 191 -5.41 -26.46 24.39
C TYR A 191 -6.22 -25.42 25.17
N VAL A 192 -6.28 -24.17 24.69
CA VAL A 192 -7.07 -23.10 25.33
C VAL A 192 -8.56 -23.42 25.34
N ALA A 193 -9.13 -23.89 24.23
CA ALA A 193 -10.52 -24.33 24.15
C ALA A 193 -10.84 -25.42 25.19
N SER A 194 -9.96 -26.43 25.32
CA SER A 194 -10.12 -27.50 26.32
C SER A 194 -10.05 -27.01 27.77
N LYS A 195 -9.37 -25.89 28.04
CA LYS A 195 -9.21 -25.30 29.39
C LYS A 195 -10.37 -24.39 29.78
N GLU A 196 -10.98 -23.69 28.83
CA GLU A 196 -12.18 -22.88 29.05
C GLU A 196 -13.50 -23.69 28.92
N GLY A 197 -13.43 -24.96 28.51
CA GLY A 197 -14.62 -25.81 28.30
C GLY A 197 -15.38 -25.52 26.99
N ILE A 198 -14.69 -24.93 26.01
CA ILE A 198 -15.25 -24.47 24.74
C ILE A 198 -15.21 -25.60 23.71
N THR A 199 -16.31 -25.81 22.99
CA THR A 199 -16.34 -26.75 21.85
C THR A 199 -15.84 -26.03 20.61
N ALA A 200 -14.92 -26.65 19.86
CA ALA A 200 -14.36 -26.04 18.65
C ALA A 200 -14.02 -27.09 17.57
N GLU A 201 -14.42 -26.81 16.32
CA GLU A 201 -14.08 -27.61 15.15
C GLU A 201 -12.62 -27.33 14.70
N PRO A 202 -11.79 -28.35 14.37
CA PRO A 202 -10.40 -28.16 13.94
C PRO A 202 -10.26 -27.26 12.70
N GLU A 203 -11.19 -27.38 11.75
CA GLU A 203 -11.27 -26.55 10.55
C GLU A 203 -11.51 -25.07 10.90
N ALA A 204 -12.32 -24.80 11.93
CA ALA A 204 -12.61 -23.47 12.42
C ALA A 204 -11.38 -22.83 13.10
N LEU A 205 -10.65 -23.61 13.89
CA LEU A 205 -9.38 -23.19 14.50
C LEU A 205 -8.29 -22.94 13.45
N ASN A 206 -8.26 -23.71 12.35
CA ASN A 206 -7.33 -23.50 11.25
C ASN A 206 -7.57 -22.15 10.55
N VAL A 207 -8.83 -21.76 10.29
CA VAL A 207 -9.17 -20.43 9.74
C VAL A 207 -8.73 -19.31 10.69
N ILE A 208 -8.89 -19.47 12.01
CA ILE A 208 -8.40 -18.50 13.02
C ILE A 208 -6.86 -18.39 12.95
N ALA A 209 -6.15 -19.51 12.91
CA ALA A 209 -4.69 -19.55 12.85
C ALA A 209 -4.14 -18.91 11.56
N LEU A 210 -4.76 -19.19 10.41
CA LEU A 210 -4.39 -18.59 9.11
C LEU A 210 -4.67 -17.07 9.09
N LYS A 211 -5.82 -16.62 9.63
CA LYS A 211 -6.15 -15.19 9.76
C LYS A 211 -5.17 -14.43 10.67
N ALA A 212 -4.52 -15.12 11.60
CA ALA A 212 -3.57 -14.55 12.56
C ALA A 212 -2.13 -14.39 12.03
N ASP A 213 -1.81 -14.86 10.81
CA ASP A 213 -0.51 -14.67 10.14
C ASP A 213 0.71 -15.09 11.02
N GLY A 214 0.53 -16.16 11.82
CA GLY A 214 1.54 -16.69 12.74
C GLY A 214 1.81 -15.86 14.01
N GLY A 215 0.93 -14.91 14.36
CA GLY A 215 0.98 -14.14 15.59
C GLY A 215 0.03 -14.67 16.68
N MET A 216 0.55 -15.34 17.71
CA MET A 216 -0.28 -15.97 18.76
C MET A 216 -1.19 -14.98 19.51
N ARG A 217 -0.72 -13.75 19.75
CA ARG A 217 -1.56 -12.69 20.36
C ARG A 217 -2.79 -12.39 19.52
N ASP A 218 -2.62 -12.32 18.20
CA ASP A 218 -3.68 -11.99 17.26
C ASP A 218 -4.63 -13.20 17.16
N ALA A 219 -4.11 -14.44 17.10
CA ALA A 219 -4.89 -15.68 17.13
C ALA A 219 -5.80 -15.81 18.37
N LEU A 220 -5.26 -15.58 19.57
CA LEU A 220 -6.03 -15.65 20.82
C LEU A 220 -7.08 -14.53 20.91
N SER A 221 -6.79 -13.34 20.36
CA SER A 221 -7.75 -12.23 20.33
C SER A 221 -8.91 -12.51 19.37
N ILE A 222 -8.62 -13.13 18.22
CA ILE A 222 -9.60 -13.60 17.24
C ILE A 222 -10.46 -14.73 17.84
N PHE A 223 -9.84 -15.67 18.56
CA PHE A 223 -10.54 -16.75 19.26
C PHE A 223 -11.56 -16.19 20.26
N ASP A 224 -11.16 -15.29 21.15
CA ASP A 224 -12.08 -14.67 22.14
C ASP A 224 -13.25 -13.93 21.47
N GLN A 225 -13.02 -13.27 20.33
CA GLN A 225 -14.06 -12.61 19.55
C GLN A 225 -15.10 -13.60 19.01
N VAL A 226 -14.66 -14.75 18.49
CA VAL A 226 -15.55 -15.80 17.99
C VAL A 226 -16.29 -16.49 19.14
N VAL A 227 -15.62 -16.76 20.27
CA VAL A 227 -16.26 -17.32 21.48
C VAL A 227 -17.38 -16.41 21.98
N SER A 228 -17.11 -15.10 22.05
CA SER A 228 -18.10 -14.09 22.49
C SER A 228 -19.32 -14.01 21.57
N PHE A 229 -19.16 -14.31 20.28
CA PHE A 229 -20.25 -14.34 19.30
C PHE A 229 -21.02 -15.67 19.27
N THR A 230 -20.35 -16.79 19.52
CA THR A 230 -20.92 -18.15 19.42
C THR A 230 -21.48 -18.69 20.73
N GLY A 231 -21.18 -18.06 21.88
CA GLY A 231 -21.55 -18.60 23.19
C GLY A 231 -20.77 -19.86 23.59
N GLY A 232 -19.61 -20.10 22.99
CA GLY A 232 -18.72 -21.23 23.33
C GLY A 232 -18.81 -22.47 22.42
N ASN A 233 -19.44 -22.36 21.25
CA ASN A 233 -19.45 -23.41 20.23
C ASN A 233 -18.91 -22.90 18.87
N ILE A 234 -17.61 -23.06 18.67
CA ILE A 234 -16.87 -22.56 17.50
C ILE A 234 -17.01 -23.53 16.33
N THR A 235 -17.87 -23.18 15.37
CA THR A 235 -18.05 -23.92 14.11
C THR A 235 -17.42 -23.17 12.93
N TYR A 236 -17.02 -23.89 11.88
CA TYR A 236 -16.39 -23.39 10.67
C TYR A 236 -17.20 -22.23 10.03
N LYS A 237 -18.52 -22.39 9.95
CA LYS A 237 -19.44 -21.36 9.43
C LYS A 237 -19.43 -20.10 10.31
N SER A 238 -19.53 -20.26 11.63
CA SER A 238 -19.52 -19.13 12.56
C SER A 238 -18.21 -18.34 12.55
N VAL A 239 -17.06 -18.99 12.30
CA VAL A 239 -15.77 -18.33 12.09
C VAL A 239 -15.77 -17.55 10.77
N ILE A 240 -16.24 -18.15 9.68
CA ILE A 240 -16.32 -17.48 8.37
C ILE A 240 -17.18 -16.21 8.43
N GLU A 241 -18.36 -16.29 9.06
CA GLU A 241 -19.29 -15.18 9.21
C GLU A 241 -18.74 -14.08 10.13
N ASN A 242 -18.11 -14.45 11.26
CA ASN A 242 -17.54 -13.48 12.20
C ASN A 242 -16.28 -12.78 11.68
N LEU A 243 -15.39 -13.51 11.00
CA LEU A 243 -14.09 -12.99 10.54
C LEU A 243 -14.15 -12.39 9.13
N ASN A 244 -15.33 -12.40 8.50
CA ASN A 244 -15.60 -12.04 7.11
C ASN A 244 -14.52 -12.61 6.17
N VAL A 245 -14.42 -13.95 6.16
CA VAL A 245 -13.48 -14.72 5.33
C VAL A 245 -14.27 -15.44 4.25
N LEU A 246 -13.77 -15.48 3.02
CA LEU A 246 -14.47 -16.20 1.96
C LEU A 246 -14.30 -17.70 2.13
N ASP A 247 -15.43 -18.42 2.16
CA ASP A 247 -15.46 -19.88 2.17
C ASP A 247 -14.76 -20.44 0.92
N TYR A 248 -13.87 -21.41 1.09
CA TYR A 248 -13.20 -22.11 -0.01
C TYR A 248 -14.21 -22.71 -1.00
N GLU A 249 -15.42 -23.06 -0.55
CA GLU A 249 -16.53 -23.53 -1.38
C GLU A 249 -16.82 -22.61 -2.57
N TYR A 250 -16.70 -21.29 -2.42
CA TYR A 250 -16.87 -20.35 -3.54
C TYR A 250 -15.77 -20.53 -4.60
N TYR A 251 -14.52 -20.72 -4.18
CA TYR A 251 -13.40 -20.89 -5.10
C TYR A 251 -13.43 -22.25 -5.79
N PHE A 252 -13.73 -23.34 -5.07
CA PHE A 252 -13.96 -24.66 -5.66
C PHE A 252 -15.07 -24.61 -6.73
N ARG A 253 -16.23 -24.01 -6.41
CA ARG A 253 -17.35 -23.88 -7.36
C ARG A 253 -17.03 -22.98 -8.55
N LEU A 254 -16.26 -21.91 -8.36
CA LEU A 254 -15.78 -21.06 -9.44
C LEU A 254 -14.85 -21.81 -10.39
N THR A 255 -13.90 -22.58 -9.85
CA THR A 255 -13.01 -23.42 -10.66
C THR A 255 -13.77 -24.46 -11.48
N ASP A 256 -14.75 -25.15 -10.89
CA ASP A 256 -15.63 -26.07 -11.65
C ASP A 256 -16.43 -25.31 -12.73
N CYS A 257 -16.97 -24.12 -12.45
CA CYS A 257 -17.64 -23.28 -13.44
C CYS A 257 -16.70 -22.84 -14.58
N PHE A 258 -15.42 -22.57 -14.32
CA PHE A 258 -14.45 -22.25 -15.37
C PHE A 258 -14.15 -23.46 -16.26
N LEU A 259 -13.93 -24.64 -15.68
CA LEU A 259 -13.70 -25.89 -16.43
C LEU A 259 -14.89 -26.26 -17.32
N GLU A 260 -16.12 -26.01 -16.83
CA GLU A 260 -17.36 -26.21 -17.60
C GLU A 260 -17.71 -25.03 -18.52
N ASN A 261 -16.90 -23.95 -18.54
CA ASN A 261 -17.07 -22.72 -19.33
C ASN A 261 -18.37 -21.95 -19.01
N LYS A 262 -18.93 -22.14 -17.80
CA LYS A 262 -20.17 -21.53 -17.28
C LYS A 262 -19.95 -20.10 -16.80
N VAL A 263 -19.71 -19.19 -17.75
CA VAL A 263 -19.46 -17.76 -17.50
C VAL A 263 -20.56 -17.11 -16.64
N SER A 264 -21.84 -17.39 -16.94
CA SER A 264 -22.98 -16.80 -16.23
C SER A 264 -22.98 -17.16 -14.74
N ASP A 265 -22.75 -18.43 -14.41
CA ASP A 265 -22.74 -18.91 -13.02
C ASP A 265 -21.56 -18.34 -12.24
N ALA A 266 -20.39 -18.19 -12.88
CA ALA A 266 -19.23 -17.55 -12.26
C ALA A 266 -19.47 -16.05 -11.96
N LEU A 267 -20.19 -15.33 -12.83
CA LEU A 267 -20.57 -13.93 -12.59
C LEU A 267 -21.65 -13.79 -11.51
N LEU A 268 -22.60 -14.74 -11.43
CA LEU A 268 -23.59 -14.80 -10.34
C LEU A 268 -22.92 -15.09 -8.99
N LEU A 269 -22.00 -16.06 -8.93
CA LEU A 269 -21.19 -16.35 -7.75
C LEU A 269 -20.40 -15.12 -7.28
N PHE A 270 -19.76 -14.39 -8.20
CA PHE A 270 -19.07 -13.14 -7.85
C PHE A 270 -20.03 -12.06 -7.32
N ASN A 271 -21.23 -11.95 -7.88
CA ASN A 271 -22.25 -11.02 -7.38
C ASN A 271 -22.71 -11.39 -5.95
N ASP A 272 -22.89 -12.67 -5.63
CA ASP A 272 -23.21 -13.13 -4.28
C ASP A 272 -22.10 -12.81 -3.27
N VAL A 273 -20.83 -12.90 -3.70
CA VAL A 273 -19.67 -12.50 -2.88
C VAL A 273 -19.69 -10.99 -2.60
N LEU A 274 -19.96 -10.15 -3.61
CA LEU A 274 -20.11 -8.71 -3.41
C LEU A 274 -21.31 -8.36 -2.51
N ASN A 275 -22.44 -9.07 -2.64
CA ASN A 275 -23.63 -8.87 -1.81
C ASN A 275 -23.39 -9.21 -0.33
N LYS A 276 -22.43 -10.10 -0.04
CA LYS A 276 -21.95 -10.40 1.33
C LYS A 276 -20.97 -9.34 1.88
N GLY A 277 -20.64 -8.30 1.12
CA GLY A 277 -19.79 -7.20 1.57
C GLY A 277 -18.27 -7.43 1.40
N PHE A 278 -17.87 -8.43 0.61
CA PHE A 278 -16.46 -8.64 0.25
C PHE A 278 -16.00 -7.65 -0.83
N ASP A 279 -14.75 -7.17 -0.76
CA ASP A 279 -14.15 -6.37 -1.85
C ASP A 279 -13.58 -7.26 -2.97
N GLY A 280 -13.69 -6.76 -4.20
CA GLY A 280 -13.19 -7.42 -5.40
C GLY A 280 -11.67 -7.66 -5.40
N SER A 281 -10.87 -6.87 -4.68
CA SER A 281 -9.43 -7.11 -4.54
C SER A 281 -9.20 -8.39 -3.76
N HIS A 282 -9.78 -8.50 -2.56
CA HIS A 282 -9.60 -9.66 -1.68
C HIS A 282 -10.10 -10.94 -2.35
N PHE A 283 -11.22 -10.86 -3.06
CA PHE A 283 -11.73 -11.95 -3.88
C PHE A 283 -10.72 -12.45 -4.93
N ILE A 284 -10.11 -11.55 -5.72
CA ILE A 284 -9.10 -11.89 -6.73
C ILE A 284 -7.80 -12.40 -6.11
N THR A 285 -7.32 -11.79 -5.02
CA THR A 285 -6.10 -12.27 -4.34
C THR A 285 -6.30 -13.70 -3.83
N GLY A 286 -7.45 -14.00 -3.21
CA GLY A 286 -7.79 -15.35 -2.76
C GLY A 286 -8.03 -16.36 -3.90
N LEU A 287 -8.58 -15.93 -5.04
CA LEU A 287 -8.71 -16.78 -6.23
C LEU A 287 -7.32 -17.13 -6.81
N SER A 288 -6.39 -16.18 -6.80
CA SER A 288 -5.00 -16.40 -7.20
C SER A 288 -4.30 -17.41 -6.28
N SER A 289 -4.51 -17.29 -4.95
CA SER A 289 -4.05 -18.27 -3.96
C SER A 289 -4.65 -19.66 -4.19
N HIS A 290 -5.96 -19.76 -4.46
CA HIS A 290 -6.62 -21.03 -4.75
C HIS A 290 -6.05 -21.72 -6.01
N PHE A 291 -5.77 -20.98 -7.08
CA PHE A 291 -5.10 -21.55 -8.26
C PHE A 291 -3.64 -21.97 -7.98
N ARG A 292 -2.90 -21.22 -7.13
CA ARG A 292 -1.57 -21.61 -6.64
C ARG A 292 -1.65 -22.92 -5.84
N ASP A 293 -2.64 -23.07 -4.98
CA ASP A 293 -2.81 -24.25 -4.14
C ASP A 293 -3.26 -25.47 -4.96
N LEU A 294 -4.13 -25.29 -5.97
CA LEU A 294 -4.44 -26.32 -6.98
C LEU A 294 -3.20 -26.75 -7.78
N LEU A 295 -2.32 -25.82 -8.15
CA LEU A 295 -1.06 -26.13 -8.83
C LEU A 295 -0.10 -26.91 -7.93
N VAL A 296 0.02 -26.53 -6.66
CA VAL A 296 0.80 -27.24 -5.63
C VAL A 296 0.20 -28.63 -5.33
N SER A 297 -1.10 -28.82 -5.54
CA SER A 297 -1.82 -30.09 -5.31
C SER A 297 -1.72 -31.10 -6.47
N LYS A 298 -1.02 -30.76 -7.57
CA LYS A 298 -0.86 -31.65 -8.72
C LYS A 298 0.07 -32.84 -8.46
N ASP A 299 1.15 -32.62 -7.71
CA ASP A 299 2.13 -33.65 -7.34
C ASP A 299 1.95 -34.05 -5.87
N ALA A 300 2.09 -35.35 -5.59
CA ALA A 300 1.94 -35.91 -4.25
C ALA A 300 3.04 -35.44 -3.29
N ALA A 301 4.23 -35.14 -3.80
CA ALA A 301 5.32 -34.61 -2.98
C ALA A 301 5.02 -33.21 -2.44
N THR A 302 4.36 -32.36 -3.23
CA THR A 302 4.09 -30.95 -2.89
C THR A 302 2.82 -30.74 -2.05
N LEU A 303 1.97 -31.76 -1.87
CA LEU A 303 0.79 -31.72 -0.97
C LEU A 303 1.14 -31.34 0.48
N GLN A 304 2.38 -31.59 0.92
CA GLN A 304 2.87 -31.21 2.26
C GLN A 304 3.04 -29.70 2.44
N LEU A 305 3.10 -28.92 1.35
CA LEU A 305 3.26 -27.46 1.36
C LEU A 305 1.92 -26.70 1.52
N LEU A 306 0.81 -27.42 1.70
CA LEU A 306 -0.54 -26.87 1.80
C LEU A 306 -0.94 -26.70 3.27
N GLU A 307 -0.98 -25.46 3.73
CA GLU A 307 -1.31 -25.05 5.12
C GLU A 307 -2.84 -25.10 5.40
N VAL A 308 -3.52 -26.17 4.95
CA VAL A 308 -4.98 -26.36 5.07
C VAL A 308 -5.33 -27.68 5.78
N GLY A 309 -6.52 -27.74 6.39
CA GLY A 309 -7.04 -28.93 7.05
C GLY A 309 -7.15 -30.16 6.13
N ALA A 310 -7.08 -31.36 6.72
CA ALA A 310 -6.91 -32.61 5.98
C ALA A 310 -7.99 -32.87 4.89
N GLY A 311 -9.27 -32.66 5.21
CA GLY A 311 -10.37 -32.82 4.24
C GLY A 311 -10.31 -31.80 3.09
N ILE A 312 -9.88 -30.56 3.38
CA ILE A 312 -9.70 -29.51 2.37
C ILE A 312 -8.51 -29.87 1.46
N ARG A 313 -7.43 -30.44 2.01
CA ARG A 313 -6.25 -30.91 1.25
C ARG A 313 -6.62 -32.02 0.25
N GLN A 314 -7.46 -32.99 0.64
CA GLN A 314 -7.97 -34.02 -0.28
C GLN A 314 -8.80 -33.39 -1.42
N ARG A 315 -9.72 -32.47 -1.10
CA ARG A 315 -10.56 -31.82 -2.11
C ARG A 315 -9.75 -30.98 -3.12
N TYR A 316 -8.69 -30.33 -2.65
CA TYR A 316 -7.71 -29.67 -3.51
C TYR A 316 -7.01 -30.67 -4.45
N GLN A 317 -6.58 -31.84 -3.96
CA GLN A 317 -5.99 -32.89 -4.79
C GLN A 317 -6.98 -33.39 -5.87
N GLU A 318 -8.23 -33.64 -5.50
CA GLU A 318 -9.28 -34.12 -6.42
C GLU A 318 -9.59 -33.12 -7.54
N GLN A 319 -9.79 -31.83 -7.21
CA GLN A 319 -10.02 -30.81 -8.24
C GLN A 319 -8.75 -30.50 -9.03
N ALA A 320 -7.57 -30.51 -8.41
CA ALA A 320 -6.30 -30.31 -9.11
C ALA A 320 -6.11 -31.33 -10.22
N GLN A 321 -6.50 -32.60 -10.04
CA GLN A 321 -6.39 -33.58 -11.13
C GLN A 321 -7.27 -33.25 -12.35
N LYS A 322 -8.46 -32.66 -12.16
CA LYS A 322 -9.32 -32.17 -13.26
C LYS A 322 -8.71 -30.99 -14.04
N CYS A 323 -7.97 -30.12 -13.36
CA CYS A 323 -7.39 -28.91 -13.98
C CYS A 323 -6.20 -29.23 -14.90
N ALA A 324 -6.16 -28.66 -16.10
CA ALA A 324 -4.98 -28.72 -16.97
C ALA A 324 -3.87 -27.77 -16.47
N LEU A 325 -2.59 -28.18 -16.56
CA LEU A 325 -1.47 -27.31 -16.17
C LEU A 325 -1.43 -25.98 -16.96
N PRO A 326 -1.62 -25.96 -18.30
CA PRO A 326 -1.69 -24.69 -19.05
C PRO A 326 -2.83 -23.78 -18.62
N PHE A 327 -3.97 -24.34 -18.17
CA PHE A 327 -5.08 -23.57 -17.63
C PHE A 327 -4.68 -22.87 -16.33
N LEU A 328 -4.10 -23.60 -15.37
CA LEU A 328 -3.68 -23.02 -14.08
C LEU A 328 -2.66 -21.87 -14.26
N TYR A 329 -1.63 -22.06 -15.08
CA TYR A 329 -0.66 -20.99 -15.36
C TYR A 329 -1.28 -19.76 -16.04
N ARG A 330 -2.18 -19.96 -17.02
CA ARG A 330 -2.90 -18.86 -17.69
C ARG A 330 -3.87 -18.15 -16.73
N ALA A 331 -4.58 -18.89 -15.88
CA ALA A 331 -5.54 -18.36 -14.90
C ALA A 331 -4.85 -17.55 -13.77
N MET A 332 -3.78 -18.08 -13.19
CA MET A 332 -2.95 -17.34 -12.20
C MET A 332 -2.42 -16.03 -12.79
N LYS A 333 -1.94 -16.05 -14.04
CA LYS A 333 -1.48 -14.83 -14.72
C LYS A 333 -2.61 -13.80 -14.84
N LEU A 334 -3.80 -14.20 -15.31
CA LEU A 334 -4.93 -13.28 -15.43
C LEU A 334 -5.38 -12.70 -14.08
N CYS A 335 -5.29 -13.47 -12.99
CA CYS A 335 -5.58 -12.97 -11.64
C CYS A 335 -4.53 -11.95 -11.16
N ASN A 336 -3.23 -12.21 -11.39
CA ASN A 336 -2.14 -11.28 -11.08
C ASN A 336 -2.23 -9.99 -11.92
N ASP A 337 -2.50 -10.11 -13.22
CA ASP A 337 -2.69 -8.97 -14.12
C ASP A 337 -3.92 -8.15 -13.70
N CYS A 338 -4.98 -8.79 -13.15
CA CYS A 338 -6.11 -8.09 -12.53
C CYS A 338 -5.72 -7.35 -11.25
N ASP A 339 -5.07 -8.02 -10.30
CA ASP A 339 -4.67 -7.45 -9.00
C ASP A 339 -3.80 -6.19 -9.17
N MET A 340 -2.77 -6.25 -10.02
CA MET A 340 -1.92 -5.12 -10.36
C MET A 340 -2.69 -3.93 -10.96
N ASN A 341 -3.69 -4.19 -11.81
CA ASN A 341 -4.51 -3.14 -12.42
C ASN A 341 -5.69 -2.68 -11.53
N TYR A 342 -6.04 -3.43 -10.47
CA TYR A 342 -7.20 -3.15 -9.63
C TYR A 342 -7.15 -1.79 -8.94
N ARG A 343 -5.95 -1.37 -8.52
CA ARG A 343 -5.73 -0.05 -7.90
C ARG A 343 -5.77 1.12 -8.89
N ALA A 344 -5.51 0.85 -10.18
CA ALA A 344 -5.51 1.86 -11.25
C ALA A 344 -6.87 1.97 -11.98
N SER A 345 -7.70 0.91 -11.92
CA SER A 345 -9.00 0.90 -12.62
C SER A 345 -10.02 1.86 -12.00
N LYS A 346 -10.68 2.63 -12.87
CA LYS A 346 -11.85 3.46 -12.50
C LYS A 346 -13.11 2.64 -12.26
N ASN A 347 -13.22 1.44 -12.84
CA ASN A 347 -14.31 0.51 -12.60
C ASN A 347 -13.73 -0.84 -12.18
N LYS A 348 -13.55 -0.98 -10.87
CA LYS A 348 -13.01 -2.17 -10.21
C LYS A 348 -13.85 -3.43 -10.47
N ARG A 349 -15.19 -3.30 -10.39
CA ARG A 349 -16.12 -4.42 -10.60
C ARG A 349 -16.01 -4.98 -12.02
N LEU A 350 -16.07 -4.11 -13.03
CA LEU A 350 -15.93 -4.49 -14.43
C LEU A 350 -14.58 -5.15 -14.74
N LEU A 351 -13.49 -4.72 -14.10
CA LEU A 351 -12.18 -5.37 -14.27
C LEU A 351 -12.22 -6.84 -13.83
N VAL A 352 -12.77 -7.11 -12.63
CA VAL A 352 -12.90 -8.47 -12.10
C VAL A 352 -13.85 -9.31 -12.96
N GLU A 353 -15.00 -8.75 -13.36
CA GLU A 353 -15.95 -9.43 -14.25
C GLU A 353 -15.31 -9.82 -15.59
N LEU A 354 -14.52 -8.92 -16.20
CA LEU A 354 -13.75 -9.22 -17.42
C LEU A 354 -12.69 -10.31 -17.20
N THR A 355 -11.97 -10.29 -16.09
CA THR A 355 -10.99 -11.34 -15.75
C THR A 355 -11.66 -12.70 -15.56
N LEU A 356 -12.81 -12.77 -14.88
CA LEU A 356 -13.60 -14.00 -14.73
C LEU A 356 -14.06 -14.56 -16.09
N ILE A 357 -14.54 -13.69 -16.98
CA ILE A 357 -14.91 -14.07 -18.36
C ILE A 357 -13.68 -14.60 -19.13
N GLN A 358 -12.52 -13.95 -19.00
CA GLN A 358 -11.30 -14.39 -19.67
C GLN A 358 -10.79 -15.74 -19.14
N VAL A 359 -10.82 -15.99 -17.83
CA VAL A 359 -10.45 -17.27 -17.22
C VAL A 359 -11.40 -18.39 -17.69
N ALA A 360 -12.71 -18.14 -17.69
CA ALA A 360 -13.74 -19.07 -18.17
C ALA A 360 -13.65 -19.40 -19.68
N GLN A 361 -12.88 -18.62 -20.46
CA GLN A 361 -12.66 -18.87 -21.90
C GLN A 361 -11.32 -19.56 -22.21
N LEU A 362 -10.46 -19.78 -21.22
CA LEU A 362 -9.16 -20.46 -21.39
C LEU A 362 -9.28 -21.92 -21.83
N THR A 363 -10.36 -22.58 -21.43
CA THR A 363 -10.70 -23.99 -21.70
C THR A 363 -11.44 -24.21 -23.02
N VAL A 364 -11.89 -23.13 -23.69
CA VAL A 364 -12.49 -23.21 -25.03
C VAL A 364 -11.37 -23.21 -26.08
N GLU A 365 -10.67 -24.34 -26.22
CA GLU A 365 -9.55 -24.51 -27.16
C GLU A 365 -9.92 -24.16 -28.61
N GLY A 366 -8.89 -23.86 -29.41
CA GLY A 366 -9.06 -23.41 -30.80
C GLY A 366 -8.14 -22.27 -31.25
N ASP A 367 -6.96 -22.09 -30.64
CA ASP A 367 -5.83 -21.38 -31.29
C ASP A 367 -4.49 -21.85 -30.69
N ASP A 368 -3.92 -22.91 -31.25
CA ASP A 368 -2.51 -23.26 -31.09
C ASP A 368 -2.00 -23.80 -32.44
N GLY A 369 -0.91 -23.23 -32.98
CA GLY A 369 -0.12 -23.92 -34.01
C GLY A 369 0.20 -23.25 -35.37
N SER A 370 -0.24 -22.02 -35.71
CA SER A 370 0.37 -21.32 -36.88
C SER A 370 0.15 -19.80 -36.94
N GLY A 371 1.23 -19.04 -37.20
CA GLY A 371 1.20 -17.61 -37.53
C GLY A 371 1.43 -16.69 -36.32
N GLY A 372 2.63 -16.11 -36.21
CA GLY A 372 3.01 -15.28 -35.06
C GLY A 372 2.54 -13.81 -35.11
N ARG A 373 2.65 -13.15 -33.95
CA ARG A 373 2.37 -11.73 -33.60
C ARG A 373 0.92 -11.39 -33.20
N GLY A 374 0.71 -11.29 -31.89
CA GLY A 374 -0.36 -10.51 -31.27
C GLY A 374 -1.35 -11.36 -30.46
N PRO A 375 -1.50 -11.13 -29.13
CA PRO A 375 -2.54 -11.80 -28.36
C PRO A 375 -3.91 -11.23 -28.76
N LYS A 376 -4.67 -11.98 -29.56
CA LYS A 376 -6.06 -11.66 -29.87
C LYS A 376 -6.93 -11.89 -28.63
N GLN A 377 -7.01 -10.89 -27.74
CA GLN A 377 -8.02 -10.84 -26.67
C GLN A 377 -9.42 -10.57 -27.26
N ALA A 378 -9.89 -11.45 -28.14
CA ALA A 378 -11.25 -11.47 -28.64
C ALA A 378 -12.10 -12.33 -27.70
N ILE A 379 -12.80 -11.68 -26.77
CA ILE A 379 -13.77 -12.35 -25.90
C ILE A 379 -14.83 -13.01 -26.81
N LYS A 380 -14.93 -14.35 -26.76
CA LYS A 380 -15.94 -15.09 -27.53
C LYS A 380 -17.34 -14.68 -27.05
N PRO A 381 -18.34 -14.49 -27.94
CA PRO A 381 -19.67 -14.04 -27.53
C PRO A 381 -20.34 -15.08 -26.61
N VAL A 382 -20.57 -14.70 -25.36
CA VAL A 382 -21.05 -15.59 -24.29
C VAL A 382 -22.54 -15.96 -24.46
N PHE A 383 -23.33 -15.09 -25.10
CA PHE A 383 -24.76 -15.31 -25.32
C PHE A 383 -25.02 -15.91 -26.70
N THR A 384 -25.26 -17.22 -26.73
CA THR A 384 -25.85 -17.91 -27.89
C THR A 384 -27.32 -17.50 -28.05
N GLN A 385 -27.59 -16.49 -28.88
CA GLN A 385 -28.92 -16.34 -29.45
C GLN A 385 -29.23 -17.57 -30.34
N PRO A 386 -30.37 -18.26 -30.16
CA PRO A 386 -30.76 -19.35 -31.03
C PRO A 386 -31.12 -18.79 -32.42
N ALA A 387 -30.21 -18.94 -33.37
CA ALA A 387 -30.36 -18.40 -34.72
C ALA A 387 -31.21 -19.30 -35.62
N ALA A 388 -32.08 -18.64 -36.43
CA ALA A 388 -32.80 -19.18 -37.57
C ALA A 388 -33.83 -20.30 -37.34
N ALA A 389 -35.10 -19.90 -37.16
CA ALA A 389 -36.15 -20.45 -38.04
C ALA A 389 -36.13 -19.66 -39.36
N GLN A 390 -36.25 -20.34 -40.50
CA GLN A 390 -36.07 -19.73 -41.83
C GLN A 390 -37.32 -18.97 -42.29
N GLN A 391 -37.15 -17.82 -42.95
CA GLN A 391 -38.19 -17.17 -43.76
C GLN A 391 -37.73 -17.11 -45.23
N PRO A 392 -38.57 -17.54 -46.21
CA PRO A 392 -38.21 -17.48 -47.62
C PRO A 392 -38.07 -16.06 -48.18
N GLN A 393 -37.27 -15.93 -49.24
CA GLN A 393 -37.01 -14.67 -49.94
C GLN A 393 -38.18 -14.25 -50.84
N VAL A 394 -38.42 -12.94 -50.96
CA VAL A 394 -39.14 -12.33 -52.09
C VAL A 394 -38.34 -11.12 -52.59
N ALA A 395 -38.17 -11.01 -53.90
CA ALA A 395 -37.40 -9.96 -54.58
C ALA A 395 -38.27 -8.73 -54.94
N PRO A 396 -37.69 -7.54 -55.22
CA PRO A 396 -38.41 -6.28 -55.15
C PRO A 396 -39.15 -5.87 -56.44
N ILE A 397 -40.13 -4.97 -56.28
CA ILE A 397 -40.78 -4.22 -57.37
C ILE A 397 -40.62 -2.71 -57.06
N ALA A 398 -40.46 -1.89 -58.10
CA ALA A 398 -40.07 -0.48 -58.00
C ALA A 398 -41.25 0.50 -57.90
N SER A 399 -40.98 1.68 -57.34
CA SER A 399 -41.88 2.85 -57.31
C SER A 399 -41.96 3.56 -58.67
N PRO A 400 -43.10 4.23 -58.96
CA PRO A 400 -43.04 5.61 -59.48
C PRO A 400 -43.74 6.63 -58.57
N SER A 401 -43.71 7.90 -58.98
CA SER A 401 -43.82 9.08 -58.11
C SER A 401 -45.00 10.03 -58.39
N GLN A 402 -45.54 10.66 -57.33
CA GLN A 402 -46.21 11.98 -57.29
C GLN A 402 -47.56 12.11 -58.06
N SER A 403 -48.51 12.98 -57.69
CA SER A 403 -48.39 14.37 -57.21
C SER A 403 -49.65 14.91 -56.48
N MET A 404 -49.47 15.98 -55.67
CA MET A 404 -50.32 17.20 -55.46
C MET A 404 -51.88 17.09 -55.38
N ASN A 405 -52.65 17.82 -54.54
CA ASN A 405 -52.48 19.03 -53.71
C ASN A 405 -53.78 19.18 -52.81
N ALA A 406 -54.01 20.10 -51.85
CA ALA A 406 -53.27 21.11 -51.06
C ALA A 406 -54.20 21.69 -49.94
N ALA A 407 -53.88 22.87 -49.39
CA ALA A 407 -54.73 23.85 -48.66
C ALA A 407 -55.16 23.60 -47.18
N THR A 408 -54.40 24.24 -46.27
CA THR A 408 -54.81 24.80 -44.97
C THR A 408 -55.23 26.29 -45.14
N PRO A 409 -55.59 27.12 -44.12
CA PRO A 409 -55.69 26.90 -42.65
C PRO A 409 -57.00 27.45 -42.00
N VAL A 410 -57.09 27.45 -40.66
CA VAL A 410 -57.50 28.60 -39.80
C VAL A 410 -57.40 28.24 -38.30
N ALA A 411 -57.14 29.25 -37.46
CA ALA A 411 -57.16 29.26 -35.98
C ALA A 411 -57.73 30.64 -35.54
N PRO A 412 -58.01 30.98 -34.25
CA PRO A 412 -57.66 30.27 -33.00
C PRO A 412 -58.78 30.24 -31.93
N GLN A 413 -58.49 29.75 -30.72
CA GLN A 413 -58.65 30.47 -29.42
C GLN A 413 -58.37 29.55 -28.22
N ALA A 414 -58.13 30.13 -27.03
CA ALA A 414 -57.93 29.43 -25.76
C ALA A 414 -58.52 30.22 -24.59
N VAL A 415 -59.24 29.55 -23.66
CA VAL A 415 -59.83 30.18 -22.46
C VAL A 415 -59.75 29.28 -21.21
N SER A 416 -59.21 29.88 -20.16
CA SER A 416 -59.16 29.63 -18.71
C SER A 416 -60.08 28.61 -18.00
N GLN A 417 -59.51 27.92 -16.99
CA GLN A 417 -59.85 27.90 -15.53
C GLN A 417 -58.84 26.94 -14.81
N GLN A 418 -58.14 27.25 -13.70
CA GLN A 418 -58.56 27.49 -12.29
C GLN A 418 -59.36 26.30 -11.70
N VAL A 419 -59.14 25.79 -10.47
CA VAL A 419 -58.81 26.35 -9.13
C VAL A 419 -57.88 25.36 -8.38
N GLY A 420 -57.06 25.67 -7.35
CA GLY A 420 -56.80 26.90 -6.58
C GLY A 420 -55.70 26.69 -5.51
N SER A 421 -55.62 27.58 -4.51
CA SER A 421 -54.47 27.67 -3.58
C SER A 421 -54.81 28.32 -2.21
N PHE A 422 -53.79 28.40 -1.34
CA PHE A 422 -53.58 29.30 -0.17
C PHE A 422 -53.76 28.71 1.25
N PRO A 423 -53.17 29.33 2.31
CA PRO A 423 -52.24 30.48 2.33
C PRO A 423 -50.91 30.25 3.07
N ALA A 424 -49.98 31.20 2.87
CA ALA A 424 -49.01 31.63 3.89
C ALA A 424 -49.06 33.17 3.98
N VAL A 425 -48.85 33.74 5.17
CA VAL A 425 -49.11 35.17 5.48
C VAL A 425 -47.82 35.99 5.52
N ASN A 426 -47.92 37.31 5.25
CA ASN A 426 -46.84 38.25 4.96
C ASN A 426 -47.06 39.60 5.66
N VAL A 427 -46.01 40.22 6.24
CA VAL A 427 -46.04 41.56 6.88
C VAL A 427 -44.73 42.35 6.61
N ARG A 428 -44.80 43.68 6.71
CA ARG A 428 -43.85 44.75 6.26
C ARG A 428 -43.94 45.93 7.27
N PRO A 429 -43.37 47.16 7.08
CA PRO A 429 -42.19 47.65 6.32
C PRO A 429 -41.29 48.71 7.06
N GLY A 430 -40.23 49.21 6.41
CA GLY A 430 -39.67 50.58 6.59
C GLY A 430 -38.36 50.74 7.40
N GLY A 431 -37.43 51.67 7.09
CA GLY A 431 -37.31 52.54 5.89
C GLY A 431 -36.17 53.61 5.94
N ALA A 432 -35.88 54.21 4.77
CA ALA A 432 -35.22 55.51 4.48
C ALA A 432 -33.66 55.71 4.46
N VAL A 433 -33.27 56.66 3.59
CA VAL A 433 -32.01 57.46 3.45
C VAL A 433 -30.90 57.00 2.46
N SER A 434 -30.45 57.96 1.64
CA SER A 434 -29.40 57.97 0.57
C SER A 434 -28.69 59.35 0.62
N PRO A 435 -27.68 59.73 -0.22
CA PRO A 435 -26.96 59.05 -1.33
C PRO A 435 -25.46 58.82 -0.95
N SER A 436 -24.37 58.89 -1.75
CA SER A 436 -24.03 59.28 -3.14
C SER A 436 -22.66 58.64 -3.54
N GLY A 437 -22.11 58.72 -4.75
CA GLY A 437 -22.55 59.34 -6.02
C GLY A 437 -21.44 59.29 -7.11
N ALA A 438 -21.75 59.81 -8.31
CA ALA A 438 -20.84 60.12 -9.45
C ALA A 438 -20.14 58.98 -10.26
N MET A 439 -20.58 58.85 -11.52
CA MET A 439 -19.83 58.44 -12.73
C MET A 439 -19.13 59.72 -13.33
N PRO A 440 -18.40 59.75 -14.50
CA PRO A 440 -18.36 58.79 -15.63
C PRO A 440 -17.03 58.63 -16.44
N ASP A 441 -17.10 57.85 -17.54
CA ASP A 441 -16.41 57.98 -18.86
C ASP A 441 -14.86 57.99 -19.01
N ALA A 442 -14.22 57.63 -20.15
CA ALA A 442 -14.57 56.77 -21.32
C ALA A 442 -13.34 56.58 -22.28
N VAL A 443 -13.57 55.95 -23.45
CA VAL A 443 -12.81 56.07 -24.74
C VAL A 443 -11.64 55.09 -25.10
N ARG A 444 -12.02 54.02 -25.84
CA ARG A 444 -11.48 53.48 -27.13
C ARG A 444 -10.01 53.07 -27.39
N MET A 445 -9.86 51.77 -27.72
CA MET A 445 -9.35 51.15 -28.98
C MET A 445 -7.96 51.46 -29.59
N ALA A 446 -7.15 50.39 -29.75
CA ALA A 446 -6.41 50.00 -30.97
C ALA A 446 -6.22 48.45 -30.93
N GLN A 447 -6.89 47.66 -31.79
CA GLN A 447 -6.46 47.16 -33.12
C GLN A 447 -5.48 45.96 -33.13
N PHE A 448 -5.62 45.10 -34.15
CA PHE A 448 -5.10 43.72 -34.21
C PHE A 448 -3.67 43.60 -34.77
N LYS A 449 -3.00 42.50 -34.41
CA LYS A 449 -2.12 41.75 -35.33
C LYS A 449 -2.38 40.25 -35.15
N GLU A 450 -2.37 39.48 -36.23
CA GLU A 450 -2.78 38.07 -36.26
C GLU A 450 -1.69 37.20 -36.90
N GLU A 451 -1.11 36.28 -36.13
CA GLU A 451 -0.10 35.33 -36.62
C GLU A 451 -0.34 33.91 -36.10
N LYS A 452 0.18 32.91 -36.83
CA LYS A 452 -0.43 31.57 -36.94
C LYS A 452 -0.02 30.62 -35.81
N LYS A 453 -0.98 29.89 -35.25
CA LYS A 453 -0.76 28.82 -34.26
C LYS A 453 -0.73 27.43 -34.94
N ILE A 454 0.10 26.55 -34.42
CA ILE A 454 0.23 25.14 -34.84
C ILE A 454 -1.10 24.40 -34.57
N PRO A 455 -1.63 23.58 -35.50
CA PRO A 455 -2.92 22.92 -35.34
C PRO A 455 -2.85 21.74 -34.34
N VAL A 456 -3.78 21.72 -33.39
CA VAL A 456 -3.93 20.61 -32.42
C VAL A 456 -4.78 19.50 -33.03
N MET A 457 -4.15 18.42 -33.50
CA MET A 457 -4.87 17.22 -33.93
C MET A 457 -5.43 16.43 -32.73
N LYS A 458 -6.67 15.97 -32.87
CA LYS A 458 -7.34 15.01 -31.96
C LYS A 458 -7.72 13.74 -32.72
N LYS A 459 -7.83 12.64 -31.96
CA LYS A 459 -8.42 11.33 -32.33
C LYS A 459 -7.61 10.41 -33.28
N SER A 460 -6.96 9.43 -32.64
CA SER A 460 -7.15 7.97 -32.80
C SER A 460 -7.01 7.25 -34.17
N SER A 461 -6.39 6.07 -34.06
CA SER A 461 -6.42 4.89 -34.95
C SER A 461 -5.46 4.87 -36.15
N LEU A 462 -5.04 3.63 -36.51
CA LEU A 462 -4.05 3.27 -37.55
C LEU A 462 -2.63 3.81 -37.30
N GLY A 463 -1.59 3.03 -36.98
CA GLY A 463 -1.50 1.60 -36.70
C GLY A 463 -0.56 0.85 -37.66
N LEU A 464 0.72 0.71 -37.29
CA LEU A 464 1.77 -0.17 -37.85
C LEU A 464 3.05 0.09 -37.00
N SER A 465 3.37 -0.67 -35.94
CA SER A 465 4.10 -1.95 -35.98
C SER A 465 5.47 -1.90 -36.70
N ILE A 466 6.56 -1.72 -35.95
CA ILE A 466 7.69 -2.67 -35.94
C ILE A 466 8.48 -2.58 -34.61
N LYS A 467 9.16 -3.68 -34.29
CA LYS A 467 9.81 -3.99 -33.00
C LYS A 467 11.01 -3.08 -32.68
N HIS A 468 11.22 -2.80 -31.39
CA HIS A 468 12.58 -2.74 -30.84
C HIS A 468 13.01 -4.16 -30.41
N PRO A 469 14.22 -4.62 -30.79
CA PRO A 469 14.99 -5.60 -30.03
C PRO A 469 15.79 -4.91 -28.90
N GLN A 470 16.11 -5.65 -27.85
CA GLN A 470 16.99 -5.21 -26.76
C GLN A 470 18.46 -5.55 -27.09
N LYS A 471 19.41 -4.77 -26.55
CA LYS A 471 20.60 -5.17 -25.77
C LYS A 471 21.44 -3.90 -25.47
N GLU A 472 21.88 -3.68 -24.23
CA GLU A 472 23.06 -4.27 -23.58
C GLU A 472 24.37 -3.97 -24.32
N GLU A 473 25.29 -3.29 -23.63
CA GLU A 473 26.64 -2.99 -24.10
C GLU A 473 27.51 -4.24 -24.02
N GLU A 474 28.26 -4.58 -25.08
CA GLU A 474 29.51 -5.32 -24.89
C GLU A 474 30.61 -4.86 -25.84
N GLN A 475 31.84 -4.97 -25.34
CA GLN A 475 32.99 -4.14 -25.67
C GLN A 475 33.70 -4.48 -27.00
N ARG A 476 34.36 -3.44 -27.56
CA ARG A 476 35.59 -3.47 -28.38
C ARG A 476 35.53 -4.07 -29.80
N GLY A 477 35.94 -3.25 -30.77
CA GLY A 477 36.42 -3.70 -32.08
C GLY A 477 36.78 -2.50 -32.96
N ALA A 478 38.07 -2.30 -33.27
CA ALA A 478 38.50 -1.20 -34.13
C ALA A 478 38.45 -1.62 -35.61
N GLY A 479 37.95 -0.74 -36.49
CA GLY A 479 37.89 -0.99 -37.93
C GLY A 479 37.35 0.22 -38.70
N VAL A 480 38.24 1.03 -39.27
CA VAL A 480 37.86 2.19 -40.09
C VAL A 480 37.53 1.75 -41.51
N VAL A 481 36.32 2.06 -41.97
CA VAL A 481 36.00 2.16 -43.40
C VAL A 481 35.24 3.46 -43.64
N HIS A 482 35.88 4.43 -44.28
CA HIS A 482 35.20 5.63 -44.75
C HIS A 482 34.41 5.33 -46.02
N THR A 483 33.08 5.33 -45.94
CA THR A 483 32.20 5.63 -47.07
C THR A 483 31.52 6.97 -46.82
N ALA A 484 31.87 7.98 -47.61
CA ALA A 484 31.28 9.31 -47.49
C ALA A 484 29.81 9.28 -47.96
N GLN A 485 28.87 9.52 -47.04
CA GLN A 485 27.50 9.88 -47.41
C GLN A 485 27.34 11.40 -47.37
N VAL A 486 26.83 11.96 -48.48
CA VAL A 486 26.61 13.39 -48.63
C VAL A 486 25.51 13.82 -47.68
N SER A 487 25.86 14.64 -46.68
CA SER A 487 24.90 15.25 -45.77
C SER A 487 24.03 16.24 -46.55
N THR A 488 22.83 15.82 -46.94
CA THR A 488 21.77 16.72 -47.38
C THR A 488 21.37 17.60 -46.20
N GLN A 489 21.88 18.84 -46.17
CA GLN A 489 21.53 19.79 -45.12
C GLN A 489 20.06 20.18 -45.27
N GLN A 490 19.19 19.47 -44.55
CA GLN A 490 17.85 19.97 -44.28
C GLN A 490 17.98 21.28 -43.50
N ILE A 491 17.45 22.34 -44.09
CA ILE A 491 17.33 23.65 -43.43
C ILE A 491 16.22 23.50 -42.40
N GLU A 492 16.58 23.12 -41.17
CA GLU A 492 15.66 23.20 -40.04
C GLU A 492 15.37 24.68 -39.78
N GLU A 493 14.15 25.10 -40.07
CA GLU A 493 13.63 26.40 -39.67
C GLU A 493 13.55 26.46 -38.13
N ASP A 494 14.01 27.56 -37.52
CA ASP A 494 13.90 27.77 -36.08
C ASP A 494 12.44 28.05 -35.69
N PHE A 495 11.76 27.06 -35.12
CA PHE A 495 10.37 27.21 -34.70
C PHE A 495 10.25 28.17 -33.51
N ILE A 496 9.29 29.11 -33.57
CA ILE A 496 8.94 29.94 -32.42
C ILE A 496 8.25 29.05 -31.38
N PHE A 497 8.75 29.09 -30.14
CA PHE A 497 8.19 28.38 -29.01
C PHE A 497 7.71 29.36 -27.93
N ASN A 498 7.02 28.85 -26.91
CA ASN A 498 6.48 29.64 -25.82
C ASN A 498 6.82 29.03 -24.46
N GLU A 499 6.62 29.81 -23.40
CA GLU A 499 6.97 29.47 -22.03
C GLU A 499 6.32 28.17 -21.52
N ARG A 500 5.06 27.90 -21.92
CA ARG A 500 4.36 26.65 -21.55
C ARG A 500 5.04 25.42 -22.15
N ASP A 501 5.42 25.50 -23.42
CA ASP A 501 6.02 24.38 -24.14
C ASP A 501 7.48 24.17 -23.69
N LEU A 502 8.21 25.25 -23.38
CA LEU A 502 9.49 25.20 -22.65
C LEU A 502 9.36 24.49 -21.30
N ASN A 503 8.40 24.89 -20.46
CA ASN A 503 8.18 24.28 -19.14
C ASN A 503 7.77 22.80 -19.24
N TYR A 504 7.05 22.41 -20.29
CA TYR A 504 6.71 21.01 -20.56
C TYR A 504 7.97 20.16 -20.82
N TYR A 505 8.82 20.56 -21.77
CA TYR A 505 10.04 19.81 -22.09
C TYR A 505 11.08 19.85 -20.98
N TRP A 506 11.12 20.91 -20.17
CA TRP A 506 11.92 20.97 -18.94
C TRP A 506 11.46 19.93 -17.90
N GLN A 507 10.16 19.79 -17.66
CA GLN A 507 9.62 18.75 -16.77
C GLN A 507 9.85 17.33 -17.32
N GLU A 508 9.76 17.14 -18.65
CA GLU A 508 10.08 15.86 -19.27
C GLU A 508 11.57 15.48 -19.13
N TYR A 509 12.49 16.44 -19.33
CA TYR A 509 13.92 16.23 -19.10
C TYR A 509 14.21 15.89 -17.64
N ALA A 510 13.63 16.64 -16.70
CA ALA A 510 13.76 16.38 -15.27
C ALA A 510 13.18 15.01 -14.84
N GLY A 511 12.23 14.45 -15.60
CA GLY A 511 11.71 13.10 -15.43
C GLY A 511 12.60 11.98 -16.00
N ARG A 512 13.61 12.32 -16.81
CA ARG A 512 14.56 11.38 -17.44
C ARG A 512 15.97 11.40 -16.83
N MET A 513 16.20 12.26 -15.82
CA MET A 513 17.48 12.37 -15.11
C MET A 513 17.87 11.06 -14.39
N PRO A 514 19.16 10.69 -14.31
CA PRO A 514 19.62 9.51 -13.58
C PRO A 514 19.27 9.55 -12.09
N ILE A 515 19.10 8.36 -11.48
CA ILE A 515 18.72 8.20 -10.06
C ILE A 515 19.74 8.87 -9.12
N GLU A 516 21.02 8.87 -9.48
CA GLU A 516 22.10 9.55 -8.75
C GLU A 516 21.90 11.08 -8.65
N GLN A 517 21.26 11.69 -9.66
CA GLN A 517 21.01 13.13 -9.75
C GLN A 517 19.61 13.52 -9.25
N LYS A 518 18.94 12.64 -8.50
CA LYS A 518 17.56 12.83 -8.01
C LYS A 518 17.32 14.15 -7.27
N ALA A 519 18.32 14.68 -6.55
CA ALA A 519 18.23 15.98 -5.88
C ALA A 519 18.07 17.14 -6.87
N ILE A 520 18.83 17.14 -7.97
CA ILE A 520 18.72 18.13 -9.05
C ILE A 520 17.40 17.93 -9.81
N ALA A 521 17.05 16.68 -10.14
CA ALA A 521 15.79 16.34 -10.80
C ALA A 521 14.56 16.85 -10.04
N MET A 522 14.50 16.65 -8.72
CA MET A 522 13.42 17.17 -7.86
C MET A 522 13.42 18.70 -7.79
N ARG A 523 14.59 19.36 -7.78
CA ARG A 523 14.67 20.82 -7.87
C ARG A 523 14.12 21.33 -9.21
N MET A 524 14.51 20.72 -10.33
CA MET A 524 14.00 21.06 -11.67
C MET A 524 12.48 20.89 -11.77
N GLN A 525 11.91 19.81 -11.24
CA GLN A 525 10.46 19.57 -11.26
C GLN A 525 9.64 20.64 -10.52
N ASN A 526 10.23 21.25 -9.48
CA ASN A 526 9.63 22.32 -8.69
C ASN A 526 9.87 23.73 -9.26
N MET A 527 10.76 23.88 -10.24
CA MET A 527 11.04 25.16 -10.90
C MET A 527 9.99 25.50 -11.98
N ARG A 528 9.78 26.80 -12.18
CA ARG A 528 9.11 27.37 -13.35
C ARG A 528 10.09 28.26 -14.09
N LEU A 529 10.19 28.08 -15.40
CA LEU A 529 11.09 28.84 -16.26
C LEU A 529 10.35 29.99 -16.91
N SER A 530 10.90 31.20 -16.84
CA SER A 530 10.46 32.36 -17.61
C SER A 530 11.38 32.60 -18.82
N LEU A 531 10.79 33.00 -19.94
CA LEU A 531 11.53 33.49 -21.10
C LEU A 531 11.91 34.97 -20.87
N LEU A 532 13.20 35.29 -21.05
CA LEU A 532 13.69 36.67 -21.12
C LEU A 532 13.46 37.27 -22.51
N ASN A 533 13.60 36.44 -23.55
CA ASN A 533 13.45 36.76 -24.96
C ASN A 533 12.96 35.52 -25.73
N ASP A 534 12.58 35.69 -27.00
CA ASP A 534 12.06 34.61 -27.88
C ASP A 534 12.94 33.35 -28.00
N THR A 535 14.21 33.42 -27.60
CA THR A 535 15.15 32.28 -27.61
C THR A 535 15.84 32.02 -26.27
N THR A 536 15.79 32.94 -25.29
CA THR A 536 16.57 32.86 -24.05
C THR A 536 15.67 32.73 -22.84
N PHE A 537 15.91 31.72 -22.02
CA PHE A 537 15.24 31.52 -20.72
C PHE A 537 16.24 31.52 -19.57
N GLU A 538 15.75 31.86 -18.38
CA GLU A 538 16.56 31.94 -17.16
C GLU A 538 16.20 30.85 -16.15
N VAL A 539 17.21 30.33 -15.47
CA VAL A 539 17.07 29.47 -14.30
C VAL A 539 17.55 30.26 -13.06
N VAL A 540 16.61 30.70 -12.24
CA VAL A 540 16.89 31.38 -10.96
C VAL A 540 17.10 30.33 -9.86
N VAL A 541 18.15 30.47 -9.05
CA VAL A 541 18.55 29.47 -8.04
C VAL A 541 18.97 30.07 -6.69
N ASP A 542 18.73 29.33 -5.60
CA ASP A 542 18.87 29.81 -4.22
C ASP A 542 20.30 30.19 -3.77
N ASN A 543 21.35 29.66 -4.41
CA ASN A 543 22.74 29.71 -3.93
C ASN A 543 23.76 29.43 -5.07
N GLU A 544 24.97 30.01 -5.01
CA GLU A 544 26.07 29.77 -5.97
C GLU A 544 26.41 28.29 -6.20
N ILE A 545 26.32 27.44 -5.18
CA ILE A 545 26.61 26.01 -5.32
C ILE A 545 25.65 25.40 -6.35
N VAL A 546 24.36 25.72 -6.21
CA VAL A 546 23.29 25.31 -7.13
C VAL A 546 23.48 25.93 -8.50
N ALA A 547 23.97 27.17 -8.57
CA ALA A 547 24.28 27.80 -9.85
C ALA A 547 25.38 27.04 -10.60
N LYS A 548 26.44 26.60 -9.91
CA LYS A 548 27.53 25.79 -10.49
C LYS A 548 27.01 24.42 -10.99
N ASP A 549 26.13 23.76 -10.22
CA ASP A 549 25.48 22.50 -10.64
C ASP A 549 24.70 22.68 -11.96
N PHE A 550 23.84 23.72 -12.03
CA PHE A 550 23.07 24.01 -13.24
C PHE A 550 23.92 24.50 -14.41
N THR A 551 25.01 25.26 -14.15
CA THR A 551 25.98 25.67 -15.17
C THR A 551 26.64 24.46 -15.84
N ALA A 552 27.01 23.43 -15.07
CA ALA A 552 27.57 22.20 -15.62
C ALA A 552 26.58 21.43 -16.52
N LEU A 553 25.28 21.54 -16.25
CA LEU A 553 24.21 20.89 -17.02
C LEU A 553 23.74 21.68 -18.25
N ILE A 554 24.20 22.93 -18.45
CA ILE A 554 23.83 23.79 -19.60
C ILE A 554 23.93 23.04 -20.95
N PRO A 555 25.03 22.34 -21.30
CA PRO A 555 25.16 21.73 -22.62
C PRO A 555 24.11 20.64 -22.89
N GLY A 556 23.83 19.80 -21.89
CA GLY A 556 22.86 18.70 -22.00
C GLY A 556 21.42 19.19 -22.08
N ILE A 557 21.06 20.17 -21.24
CA ILE A 557 19.72 20.78 -21.23
C ILE A 557 19.48 21.54 -22.54
N GLN A 558 20.44 22.37 -23.00
CA GLN A 558 20.29 23.09 -24.27
C GLN A 558 20.21 22.14 -25.46
N ALA A 559 21.01 21.06 -25.52
CA ALA A 559 20.92 20.08 -26.60
C ALA A 559 19.54 19.41 -26.66
N TYR A 560 18.98 19.01 -25.51
CA TYR A 560 17.65 18.41 -25.44
C TYR A 560 16.54 19.39 -25.87
N LEU A 561 16.57 20.62 -25.35
CA LEU A 561 15.56 21.62 -25.65
C LEU A 561 15.62 22.09 -27.11
N ARG A 562 16.81 22.25 -27.71
CA ARG A 562 16.96 22.59 -29.13
C ARG A 562 16.29 21.56 -30.04
N GLY A 563 16.48 20.26 -29.77
CA GLY A 563 15.83 19.18 -30.52
C GLY A 563 14.32 19.09 -30.27
N SER A 564 13.88 19.25 -29.02
CA SER A 564 12.47 19.10 -28.63
C SER A 564 11.59 20.29 -29.07
N LEU A 565 12.14 21.51 -29.03
CA LEU A 565 11.48 22.74 -29.46
C LEU A 565 11.70 23.04 -30.96
N LYS A 566 12.56 22.28 -31.64
CA LYS A 566 13.01 22.51 -33.03
C LYS A 566 13.50 23.94 -33.27
N ASN A 567 14.34 24.45 -32.36
CA ASN A 567 14.89 25.79 -32.42
C ASN A 567 16.34 25.73 -31.95
N ARG A 568 17.28 25.98 -32.85
CA ARG A 568 18.73 25.88 -32.62
C ARG A 568 19.25 27.04 -31.78
N LYS A 569 18.53 28.17 -31.73
CA LYS A 569 18.89 29.38 -30.98
C LYS A 569 18.58 29.31 -29.48
N VAL A 570 17.88 28.29 -28.98
CA VAL A 570 17.54 28.14 -27.56
C VAL A 570 18.77 28.30 -26.66
N THR A 571 18.71 29.24 -25.73
CA THR A 571 19.78 29.59 -24.79
C THR A 571 19.27 29.62 -23.34
N MET A 572 20.13 29.18 -22.42
CA MET A 572 19.82 29.10 -20.98
C MET A 572 20.84 29.93 -20.20
N THR A 573 20.37 30.88 -19.39
CA THR A 573 21.15 31.59 -18.37
C THR A 573 20.85 31.04 -16.98
N VAL A 574 21.76 31.23 -16.02
CA VAL A 574 21.59 30.84 -14.62
C VAL A 574 21.92 32.04 -13.73
N ARG A 575 20.97 32.45 -12.88
CA ARG A 575 21.06 33.60 -11.96
C ARG A 575 20.89 33.11 -10.52
N VAL A 576 21.70 33.62 -9.59
CA VAL A 576 21.41 33.44 -8.16
C VAL A 576 20.33 34.45 -7.77
N SER A 577 19.28 33.98 -7.11
CA SER A 577 18.17 34.80 -6.60
C SER A 577 18.66 35.87 -5.64
N GLU A 578 18.12 37.08 -5.73
CA GLU A 578 18.29 38.07 -4.66
C GLU A 578 17.46 37.68 -3.42
N ALA A 579 17.92 38.08 -2.22
CA ALA A 579 17.33 37.62 -0.95
C ALA A 579 15.84 38.00 -0.75
N THR A 580 15.34 38.92 -1.58
CA THR A 580 13.95 39.40 -1.63
C THR A 580 13.06 38.67 -2.64
N GLU A 581 13.62 37.95 -3.63
CA GLU A 581 12.86 37.24 -4.66
C GLU A 581 12.41 35.83 -4.22
N ASN A 582 13.12 35.23 -3.26
CA ASN A 582 12.82 33.89 -2.79
C ASN A 582 11.52 33.84 -1.99
N VAL A 583 10.41 33.59 -2.70
CA VAL A 583 9.18 33.04 -2.12
C VAL A 583 9.47 31.60 -1.66
N ARG A 584 10.13 31.51 -0.50
CA ARG A 584 10.45 30.28 0.22
C ARG A 584 9.20 29.39 0.26
N ALA A 585 9.35 28.09 0.03
CA ALA A 585 8.23 27.15 0.03
C ALA A 585 7.62 27.00 1.44
N VAL A 586 6.71 27.92 1.78
CA VAL A 586 6.09 28.06 3.11
C VAL A 586 5.32 26.80 3.48
N SER A 587 5.64 26.20 4.62
CA SER A 587 4.92 25.01 5.12
C SER A 587 3.45 25.33 5.44
N ARG A 588 2.60 24.30 5.60
CA ARG A 588 1.18 24.49 5.99
C ARG A 588 1.04 25.30 7.28
N VAL A 589 1.91 25.04 8.26
CA VAL A 589 1.91 25.69 9.58
C VAL A 589 2.36 27.14 9.47
N GLU A 590 3.50 27.42 8.82
CA GLU A 590 3.95 28.81 8.58
C GLU A 590 2.93 29.59 7.74
N LYS A 591 2.29 28.96 6.76
CA LYS A 591 1.26 29.61 5.93
C LYS A 591 0.03 29.97 6.75
N PHE A 592 -0.39 29.12 7.69
CA PHE A 592 -1.42 29.48 8.65
C PHE A 592 -0.98 30.65 9.54
N GLN A 593 0.25 30.64 10.07
CA GLN A 593 0.79 31.74 10.88
C GLN A 593 0.84 33.08 10.11
N MET A 594 1.24 33.07 8.83
CA MET A 594 1.24 34.27 7.97
C MET A 594 -0.17 34.77 7.64
N MET A 595 -1.18 33.90 7.63
CA MET A 595 -2.59 34.30 7.49
C MET A 595 -3.13 34.85 8.82
N ALA A 596 -2.81 34.21 9.95
CA ALA A 596 -3.16 34.69 11.29
C ALA A 596 -2.59 36.07 11.60
N GLN A 597 -1.32 36.33 11.25
CA GLN A 597 -0.70 37.66 11.36
C GLN A 597 -1.41 38.76 10.55
N LYS A 598 -2.18 38.39 9.51
CA LYS A 598 -3.01 39.31 8.72
C LYS A 598 -4.46 39.37 9.18
N ASN A 599 -4.93 38.40 9.96
CA ASN A 599 -6.28 38.35 10.52
C ASN A 599 -6.32 37.51 11.82
N ASN A 600 -6.32 38.19 12.97
CA ASN A 600 -6.35 37.56 14.29
C ASN A 600 -7.60 36.66 14.53
N ALA A 601 -8.70 36.85 13.80
CA ALA A 601 -9.87 35.99 13.92
C ALA A 601 -9.57 34.51 13.57
N LEU A 602 -8.52 34.24 12.79
CA LEU A 602 -8.08 32.88 12.49
C LEU A 602 -7.43 32.17 13.69
N LEU A 603 -6.82 32.91 14.63
CA LEU A 603 -6.32 32.33 15.88
C LEU A 603 -7.49 32.00 16.81
N GLN A 604 -8.43 32.95 16.98
CA GLN A 604 -9.63 32.74 17.78
C GLN A 604 -10.44 31.54 17.28
N LEU A 605 -10.66 31.41 15.96
CA LEU A 605 -11.35 30.26 15.37
C LEU A 605 -10.58 28.94 15.57
N LYS A 606 -9.24 28.96 15.59
CA LYS A 606 -8.45 27.75 15.90
C LYS A 606 -8.61 27.34 17.37
N GLU A 607 -8.60 28.30 18.29
CA GLU A 607 -8.71 28.06 19.73
C GLU A 607 -10.14 27.64 20.14
N GLU A 608 -11.16 28.31 19.60
CA GLU A 608 -12.59 28.05 19.88
C GLU A 608 -13.06 26.69 19.36
N PHE A 609 -12.51 26.22 18.22
CA PHE A 609 -12.85 24.92 17.63
C PHE A 609 -11.79 23.83 17.84
N GLY A 610 -10.73 24.09 18.62
CA GLY A 610 -9.71 23.09 18.98
C GLY A 610 -8.93 22.49 17.80
N LEU A 611 -8.66 23.28 16.75
CA LEU A 611 -8.20 22.76 15.46
C LEU A 611 -6.68 22.52 15.39
N GLU A 612 -6.28 21.29 15.11
CA GLU A 612 -4.90 20.91 14.84
C GLU A 612 -4.53 21.01 13.35
N LEU A 613 -3.24 21.19 13.04
CA LEU A 613 -2.73 21.36 11.68
C LEU A 613 -1.68 20.28 11.36
N TYR A 614 -2.04 19.38 10.44
CA TYR A 614 -1.22 18.27 9.93
C TYR A 614 -0.72 18.55 8.50
#